data_AF-A2SEK6-F1
#
_entry.id   AF-A2SEK6-F1
#
_cell.length_a   1.000
_cell.length_b   1.000
_cell.length_c   1.000
_cell.angle_alpha   90.00
_cell.angle_beta   90.00
_cell.angle_gamma   90.00
#
_symmetry.space_group_name_H-M   'P 1'
#
loop_
_entity.id
_entity.type
_entity.pdbx_description
1 polymer ?
#
loop_
_entity_poly.entity_id
_entity_poly.type
_entity_poly.pdbx_seq_one_letter_code
_entity_poly.pdbx_strand_id
1 'polypeptide(L)'
;MQVLALRGHYGQAVEVDLCAPCHLVWFDVIESARLNGPAILELIGHMAQAQSLAHQPLRQQAACPRCRSGLKTVHNRSRWGRSLQLECPKRHGAYQSFAEFLFEKGLVRPLSSADRAALIRRDGHIDCVNCGAPIAGGDAQCGHCRSVPSLLDVARLARALDPEGATEDHPVHATATHRGALQCGACGAALAPGQAMQCAQCGATLAVSRLADAHRQVAVLGPQLQAHAEKPAPHTVARRMAALSADLPRQREWILRMRADTAGRHGGDEDDDELLSWFTRRTNPLRAVFIALLLWWAWWMWS
;
A
#
# COMPACT_ATOMS: atom_id res chain seq x y z
N MET A 1 -24.65 3.16 1.52
CA MET A 1 -23.23 3.23 1.11
C MET A 1 -22.99 4.63 0.64
N GLN A 2 -21.95 5.28 1.18
CA GLN A 2 -21.50 6.60 0.75
C GLN A 2 -20.23 6.41 -0.07
N VAL A 3 -20.17 6.97 -1.27
CA VAL A 3 -18.94 6.99 -2.07
C VAL A 3 -18.07 8.15 -1.59
N LEU A 4 -16.82 7.86 -1.28
CA LEU A 4 -15.80 8.83 -0.92
C LEU A 4 -14.83 8.96 -2.10
N ALA A 5 -14.70 10.16 -2.64
CA ALA A 5 -13.73 10.45 -3.70
C ALA A 5 -12.42 10.94 -3.06
N LEU A 6 -11.46 10.04 -2.93
CA LEU A 6 -10.18 10.27 -2.26
C LEU A 6 -9.04 10.45 -3.26
N ARG A 7 -7.96 11.11 -2.85
CA ARG A 7 -6.75 11.26 -3.69
C ARG A 7 -5.81 10.06 -3.58
N GLY A 8 -5.55 9.41 -4.69
CA GLY A 8 -4.53 8.38 -4.81
C GLY A 8 -3.12 8.93 -5.02
N HIS A 9 -2.17 8.01 -5.18
CA HIS A 9 -0.84 8.34 -5.65
C HIS A 9 -0.88 9.02 -7.03
N TYR A 10 0.04 9.96 -7.27
CA TYR A 10 0.17 10.69 -8.54
C TYR A 10 -1.08 11.47 -8.98
N GLY A 11 -1.88 11.94 -8.01
CA GLY A 11 -3.07 12.76 -8.27
C GLY A 11 -4.26 12.01 -8.88
N GLN A 12 -4.22 10.68 -8.96
CA GLN A 12 -5.34 9.87 -9.42
C GLN A 12 -6.49 9.92 -8.42
N ALA A 13 -7.74 9.89 -8.87
CA ALA A 13 -8.88 9.71 -7.97
C ALA A 13 -9.06 8.24 -7.60
N VAL A 14 -9.40 7.97 -6.35
CA VAL A 14 -9.76 6.65 -5.82
C VAL A 14 -11.13 6.77 -5.17
N GLU A 15 -12.13 6.09 -5.71
CA GLU A 15 -13.43 5.99 -5.08
C GLU A 15 -13.40 4.86 -4.06
N VAL A 16 -13.95 5.10 -2.87
CA VAL A 16 -14.03 4.10 -1.80
C VAL A 16 -15.44 4.16 -1.23
N ASP A 17 -16.13 3.02 -1.10
CA ASP A 17 -17.46 3.04 -0.51
C ASP A 17 -17.44 2.77 1.00
N LEU A 18 -18.06 3.66 1.76
CA LEU A 18 -18.20 3.58 3.22
C LEU A 18 -19.63 3.17 3.62
N CYS A 19 -19.77 2.13 4.44
CA CYS A 19 -20.98 1.93 5.24
C CYS A 19 -20.75 2.48 6.64
N ALA A 20 -21.12 3.75 6.87
CA ALA A 20 -20.98 4.39 8.17
C ALA A 20 -21.66 3.60 9.33
N PRO A 21 -22.96 3.24 9.27
CA PRO A 21 -23.60 2.50 10.37
C PRO A 21 -23.08 1.06 10.51
N CYS A 22 -22.57 0.45 9.43
CA CYS A 22 -21.97 -0.89 9.50
C CYS A 22 -20.56 -0.87 10.09
N HIS A 23 -19.89 0.29 10.11
CA HIS A 23 -18.44 0.39 10.37
C HIS A 23 -17.60 -0.48 9.42
N LEU A 24 -17.97 -0.46 8.13
CA LEU A 24 -17.32 -1.21 7.07
C LEU A 24 -16.92 -0.29 5.92
N VAL A 25 -15.81 -0.63 5.28
CA VAL A 25 -15.33 -0.01 4.03
C VAL A 25 -15.26 -1.07 2.95
N TRP A 26 -15.69 -0.72 1.75
CA TRP A 26 -15.52 -1.53 0.55
C TRP A 26 -14.32 -1.01 -0.23
N PHE A 27 -13.43 -1.93 -0.61
CA PHE A 27 -12.35 -1.65 -1.54
C PHE A 27 -12.44 -2.59 -2.73
N ASP A 28 -12.39 -2.03 -3.94
CA ASP A 28 -12.02 -2.80 -5.12
C ASP A 28 -10.53 -3.21 -5.02
N VAL A 29 -10.12 -4.17 -5.87
CA VAL A 29 -8.85 -4.94 -5.76
C VAL A 29 -7.59 -4.11 -5.47
N ILE A 30 -7.54 -2.87 -5.97
CA ILE A 30 -6.34 -2.02 -5.92
C ILE A 30 -6.54 -0.69 -5.19
N GLU A 31 -7.75 -0.38 -4.72
CA GLU A 31 -8.07 0.95 -4.17
C GLU A 31 -7.31 1.20 -2.86
N SER A 32 -7.33 0.26 -1.93
CA SER A 32 -6.60 0.34 -0.66
C SER A 32 -5.09 0.54 -0.83
N ALA A 33 -4.50 0.03 -1.92
CA ALA A 33 -3.09 0.18 -2.24
C ALA A 33 -2.76 1.51 -2.96
N ARG A 34 -3.77 2.16 -3.56
CA ARG A 34 -3.61 3.42 -4.30
C ARG A 34 -3.74 4.66 -3.43
N LEU A 35 -4.35 4.56 -2.24
CA LEU A 35 -4.50 5.69 -1.32
C LEU A 35 -3.15 6.25 -0.89
N ASN A 36 -2.96 7.55 -1.06
CA ASN A 36 -1.79 8.26 -0.54
C ASN A 36 -1.98 8.65 0.93
N GLY A 37 -0.96 9.25 1.54
CA GLY A 37 -0.99 9.73 2.92
C GLY A 37 -2.23 10.60 3.25
N PRO A 38 -2.43 11.73 2.56
CA PRO A 38 -3.62 12.57 2.73
C PRO A 38 -4.94 11.81 2.66
N ALA A 39 -5.11 10.91 1.69
CA ALA A 39 -6.34 10.15 1.54
C ALA A 39 -6.56 9.11 2.65
N ILE A 40 -5.49 8.49 3.17
CA ILE A 40 -5.59 7.64 4.35
C ILE A 40 -6.02 8.46 5.57
N LEU A 41 -5.48 9.67 5.74
CA LEU A 41 -5.87 10.58 6.82
C LEU A 41 -7.35 10.97 6.71
N GLU A 42 -7.79 11.36 5.52
CA GLU A 42 -9.19 11.71 5.23
C GLU A 42 -10.15 10.54 5.45
N LEU A 43 -9.80 9.34 4.96
CA LEU A 43 -10.59 8.12 5.18
C LEU A 43 -10.72 7.80 6.68
N ILE A 44 -9.63 7.91 7.45
CA ILE A 44 -9.65 7.71 8.90
C ILE A 44 -10.56 8.76 9.57
N GLY A 45 -10.59 9.99 9.08
CA GLY A 45 -11.51 11.03 9.52
C GLY A 45 -12.97 10.63 9.33
N HIS A 46 -13.33 10.12 8.14
CA HIS A 46 -14.68 9.61 7.87
C HIS A 46 -15.03 8.39 8.74
N MET A 47 -14.10 7.46 8.93
CA MET A 47 -14.28 6.31 9.82
C MET A 47 -14.50 6.75 11.27
N ALA A 48 -13.74 7.73 11.76
CA ALA A 48 -13.89 8.29 13.10
C ALA A 48 -15.25 8.99 13.27
N GLN A 49 -15.72 9.71 12.26
CA GLN A 49 -17.05 10.33 12.28
C GLN A 49 -18.15 9.26 12.33
N ALA A 50 -18.00 8.18 11.56
CA ALA A 50 -18.96 7.08 11.54
C ALA A 50 -19.13 6.41 12.92
N GLN A 51 -18.10 6.39 13.78
CA GLN A 51 -18.18 5.85 15.15
C GLN A 51 -19.11 6.63 16.09
N SER A 52 -19.61 7.80 15.68
CA SER A 52 -20.70 8.48 16.39
C SER A 52 -22.07 7.82 16.17
N LEU A 53 -22.19 6.94 15.18
CA LEU A 53 -23.41 6.21 14.87
C LEU A 53 -23.45 4.88 15.63
N ALA A 54 -24.64 4.48 16.06
CA ALA A 54 -24.84 3.15 16.62
C ALA A 54 -24.52 2.07 15.58
N HIS A 55 -23.73 1.06 15.97
CA HIS A 55 -23.37 -0.02 15.06
C HIS A 55 -24.60 -0.84 14.65
N GLN A 56 -24.73 -1.05 13.35
CA GLN A 56 -25.72 -1.94 12.75
C GLN A 56 -24.99 -3.12 12.09
N PRO A 57 -25.31 -4.37 12.46
CA PRO A 57 -24.69 -5.52 11.81
C PRO A 57 -25.03 -5.55 10.33
N LEU A 58 -24.05 -5.94 9.52
CA LEU A 58 -24.28 -6.13 8.08
C LEU A 58 -25.34 -7.22 7.88
N ARG A 59 -26.30 -6.97 6.97
CA ARG A 59 -27.37 -7.94 6.67
C ARG A 59 -26.73 -9.28 6.28
N GLN A 60 -27.31 -10.40 6.72
CA GLN A 60 -26.82 -11.75 6.43
C GLN A 60 -26.71 -12.07 4.92
N GLN A 61 -27.38 -11.30 4.07
CA GLN A 61 -27.35 -11.41 2.61
C GLN A 61 -26.54 -10.27 1.97
N ALA A 62 -25.43 -9.89 2.59
CA ALA A 62 -24.55 -8.86 2.06
C ALA A 62 -24.13 -9.20 0.63
N ALA A 63 -24.31 -8.24 -0.27
CA ALA A 63 -24.08 -8.40 -1.70
C ALA A 63 -22.98 -7.46 -2.16
N CYS A 64 -22.22 -7.91 -3.17
CA CYS A 64 -21.25 -7.07 -3.86
C CYS A 64 -21.93 -5.81 -4.43
N PRO A 65 -21.41 -4.59 -4.17
CA PRO A 65 -21.99 -3.37 -4.72
C PRO A 65 -21.95 -3.32 -6.25
N ARG A 66 -20.97 -4.01 -6.87
CA ARG A 66 -20.80 -4.09 -8.33
C ARG A 66 -21.74 -5.10 -9.00
N CYS A 67 -21.71 -6.36 -8.56
CA CYS A 67 -22.39 -7.46 -9.27
C CYS A 67 -23.54 -8.10 -8.52
N ARG A 68 -23.87 -7.60 -7.32
CA ARG A 68 -24.97 -8.08 -6.45
C ARG A 68 -24.90 -9.55 -6.03
N SER A 69 -23.80 -10.25 -6.35
CA SER A 69 -23.57 -11.61 -5.88
C SER A 69 -23.34 -11.62 -4.37
N GLY A 70 -23.82 -12.67 -3.70
CA GLY A 70 -23.54 -12.90 -2.28
C GLY A 70 -22.04 -12.96 -2.02
N LEU A 71 -21.63 -12.38 -0.89
CA LEU A 71 -20.23 -12.33 -0.50
C LEU A 71 -19.83 -13.61 0.23
N LYS A 72 -18.55 -13.98 0.08
CA LYS A 72 -17.96 -15.10 0.81
C LYS A 72 -17.02 -14.59 1.88
N THR A 73 -17.02 -15.25 3.03
CA THR A 73 -16.04 -15.00 4.08
C THR A 73 -14.68 -15.57 3.66
N VAL A 74 -13.65 -14.73 3.65
CA VAL A 74 -12.28 -15.12 3.31
C VAL A 74 -11.36 -14.80 4.48
N HIS A 75 -10.51 -15.76 4.81
CA HIS A 75 -9.48 -15.60 5.83
C HIS A 75 -8.19 -15.15 5.15
N ASN A 76 -7.76 -13.93 5.43
CA ASN A 76 -6.51 -13.39 4.91
C ASN A 76 -5.38 -13.61 5.93
N ARG A 77 -4.15 -13.70 5.44
CA ARG A 77 -2.92 -13.79 6.25
C ARG A 77 -1.95 -12.73 5.77
N SER A 78 -1.71 -11.75 6.60
CA SER A 78 -0.71 -10.72 6.38
C SER A 78 0.50 -10.96 7.27
N ARG A 79 1.55 -10.14 7.12
CA ARG A 79 2.70 -10.14 8.03
C ARG A 79 2.34 -9.76 9.47
N TRP A 80 1.15 -9.19 9.69
CA TRP A 80 0.65 -8.77 11.01
C TRP A 80 -0.29 -9.79 11.65
N GLY A 81 -0.73 -10.80 10.91
CA GLY A 81 -1.54 -11.90 11.42
C GLY A 81 -2.71 -12.25 10.51
N ARG A 82 -3.75 -12.86 11.10
CA ARG A 82 -4.94 -13.34 10.38
C ARG A 82 -6.04 -12.29 10.43
N SER A 83 -6.70 -12.06 9.31
CA SER A 83 -7.88 -11.20 9.18
C SER A 83 -9.01 -11.93 8.43
N LEU A 84 -10.21 -11.34 8.43
CA LEU A 84 -11.47 -11.96 8.03
C LEU A 84 -12.33 -10.93 7.29
N GLN A 85 -12.39 -11.04 5.98
CA GLN A 85 -13.09 -10.10 5.10
C GLN A 85 -14.21 -10.78 4.31
N LEU A 86 -15.17 -9.99 3.81
CA LEU A 86 -16.23 -10.48 2.94
C LEU A 86 -15.92 -10.11 1.49
N GLU A 87 -15.45 -11.07 0.70
CA GLU A 87 -15.03 -10.87 -0.68
C GLU A 87 -16.13 -11.20 -1.69
N CYS A 88 -16.13 -10.47 -2.80
CA CYS A 88 -16.89 -10.87 -3.97
C CYS A 88 -16.26 -12.11 -4.62
N PRO A 89 -17.02 -13.19 -4.89
CA PRO A 89 -16.52 -14.35 -5.62
C PRO A 89 -15.95 -14.02 -7.02
N LYS A 90 -16.43 -12.93 -7.64
CA LYS A 90 -15.94 -12.40 -8.92
C LYS A 90 -14.73 -11.47 -8.79
N ARG A 91 -14.14 -11.33 -7.60
CA ARG A 91 -12.96 -10.49 -7.32
C ARG A 91 -13.15 -9.01 -7.69
N HIS A 92 -14.34 -8.47 -7.53
CA HIS A 92 -14.55 -7.02 -7.65
C HIS A 92 -13.91 -6.26 -6.49
N GLY A 93 -13.99 -6.81 -5.28
CA GLY A 93 -13.52 -6.17 -4.06
C GLY A 93 -13.92 -6.93 -2.80
N ALA A 94 -13.73 -6.29 -1.65
CA ALA A 94 -14.03 -6.84 -0.34
C ALA A 94 -14.58 -5.78 0.63
N TYR A 95 -15.51 -6.19 1.49
CA TYR A 95 -15.79 -5.42 2.71
C TYR A 95 -14.78 -5.77 3.78
N GLN A 96 -14.20 -4.73 4.37
CA GLN A 96 -13.34 -4.80 5.52
C GLN A 96 -13.96 -3.99 6.66
N SER A 97 -13.83 -4.49 7.88
CA SER A 97 -14.10 -3.66 9.06
C SER A 97 -13.05 -2.57 9.21
N PHE A 98 -13.38 -1.48 9.90
CA PHE A 98 -12.42 -0.40 10.15
C PHE A 98 -11.17 -0.91 10.86
N ALA A 99 -11.35 -1.77 11.87
CA ALA A 99 -10.24 -2.40 12.57
C ALA A 99 -9.40 -3.31 11.65
N GLU A 100 -10.03 -4.02 10.72
CA GLU A 100 -9.34 -4.88 9.77
C GLU A 100 -8.52 -4.10 8.75
N PHE A 101 -9.08 -3.04 8.16
CA PHE A 101 -8.34 -2.15 7.28
C PHE A 101 -7.08 -1.60 7.97
N LEU A 102 -7.23 -1.10 9.21
CA LEU A 102 -6.11 -0.60 10.00
C LEU A 102 -5.11 -1.72 10.35
N PHE A 103 -5.58 -2.94 10.57
CA PHE A 103 -4.74 -4.10 10.88
C PHE A 103 -3.91 -4.53 9.67
N GLU A 104 -4.49 -4.53 8.47
CA GLU A 104 -3.80 -4.81 7.22
C GLU A 104 -2.81 -3.71 6.81
N LYS A 105 -2.89 -2.52 7.42
CA LYS A 105 -1.84 -1.49 7.33
C LYS A 105 -0.82 -1.60 8.48
N GLY A 106 -1.03 -2.54 9.40
CA GLY A 106 -0.19 -2.74 10.57
C GLY A 106 -0.31 -1.67 11.64
N LEU A 107 -1.38 -0.88 11.61
CA LEU A 107 -1.58 0.27 12.49
C LEU A 107 -2.18 -0.12 13.84
N VAL A 108 -2.87 -1.26 13.90
CA VAL A 108 -3.48 -1.75 15.14
C VAL A 108 -2.87 -3.06 15.60
N ARG A 109 -2.95 -3.31 16.91
CA ARG A 109 -2.63 -4.59 17.54
C ARG A 109 -3.67 -4.96 18.60
N PRO A 110 -3.90 -6.25 18.90
CA PRO A 110 -4.73 -6.66 20.01
C PRO A 110 -4.26 -6.06 21.35
N LEU A 111 -5.23 -5.79 22.24
CA LEU A 111 -4.97 -5.32 23.59
C LEU A 111 -4.34 -6.42 24.46
N SER A 112 -3.21 -6.10 25.12
CA SER A 112 -2.65 -6.93 26.19
C SER A 112 -3.41 -6.72 27.50
N SER A 113 -3.18 -7.59 28.49
CA SER A 113 -3.73 -7.41 29.84
C SER A 113 -3.29 -6.09 30.49
N ALA A 114 -2.02 -5.69 30.28
CA ALA A 114 -1.48 -4.42 30.75
C ALA A 114 -2.18 -3.22 30.10
N ASP A 115 -2.40 -3.26 28.79
CA ASP A 115 -3.11 -2.20 28.08
C ASP A 115 -4.55 -2.04 28.59
N ARG A 116 -5.26 -3.16 28.80
CA ARG A 116 -6.62 -3.17 29.36
C ARG A 116 -6.66 -2.54 30.74
N ALA A 117 -5.77 -2.96 31.63
CA ALA A 117 -5.67 -2.39 32.98
C ALA A 117 -5.37 -0.88 32.94
N ALA A 118 -4.52 -0.44 32.02
CA ALA A 118 -4.19 0.99 31.87
C ALA A 118 -5.41 1.80 31.38
N LEU A 119 -6.13 1.32 30.36
CA LEU A 119 -7.33 1.96 29.83
C LEU A 119 -8.45 2.05 30.88
N ILE A 120 -8.74 0.95 31.57
CA ILE A 120 -9.76 0.93 32.63
C ILE A 120 -9.39 1.88 33.77
N ARG A 121 -8.12 1.95 34.16
CA ARG A 121 -7.67 2.88 35.21
C ARG A 121 -7.79 4.35 34.78
N ARG A 122 -7.52 4.66 33.51
CA ARG A 122 -7.50 6.02 32.98
C ARG A 122 -8.91 6.53 32.64
N ASP A 123 -9.68 5.73 31.91
CA ASP A 123 -10.91 6.15 31.25
C ASP A 123 -12.16 5.43 31.81
N GLY A 124 -11.99 4.43 32.68
CA GLY A 124 -13.08 3.61 33.23
C GLY A 124 -13.67 2.58 32.26
N HIS A 125 -13.34 2.66 30.97
CA HIS A 125 -13.82 1.77 29.91
C HIS A 125 -12.76 1.62 28.80
N ILE A 126 -13.01 0.72 27.85
CA ILE A 126 -12.19 0.53 26.65
C ILE A 126 -13.06 0.86 25.43
N ASP A 127 -12.64 1.78 24.58
CA ASP A 127 -13.35 2.03 23.31
C ASP A 127 -13.01 0.97 22.25
N CYS A 128 -14.01 0.56 21.46
CA CYS A 128 -13.78 -0.29 20.30
C CYS A 128 -13.17 0.51 19.14
N VAL A 129 -11.97 0.17 18.69
CA VAL A 129 -11.34 0.77 17.49
C VAL A 129 -12.21 0.64 16.23
N ASN A 130 -13.08 -0.38 16.14
CA ASN A 130 -13.96 -0.57 14.99
C ASN A 130 -15.19 0.34 15.05
N CYS A 131 -16.05 0.15 16.07
CA CYS A 131 -17.36 0.79 16.13
C CYS A 131 -17.49 1.93 17.16
N GLY A 132 -16.44 2.24 17.93
CA GLY A 132 -16.45 3.27 18.97
C GLY A 132 -17.24 2.94 20.24
N ALA A 133 -17.90 1.77 20.31
CA ALA A 133 -18.67 1.40 21.49
C ALA A 133 -17.78 1.00 22.68
N PRO A 134 -18.23 1.24 23.93
CA PRO A 134 -17.48 0.83 25.11
C PRO A 134 -17.44 -0.71 25.23
N ILE A 135 -16.33 -1.21 25.73
CA ILE A 135 -16.03 -2.63 25.95
C ILE A 135 -15.70 -2.81 27.43
N ALA A 136 -16.28 -3.83 28.06
CA ALA A 136 -15.95 -4.17 29.44
C ALA A 136 -14.52 -4.72 29.52
N GLY A 137 -13.81 -4.45 30.62
CA GLY A 137 -12.38 -4.76 30.74
C GLY A 137 -12.00 -6.22 30.43
N GLY A 138 -12.85 -7.17 30.85
CA GLY A 138 -12.64 -8.61 30.68
C GLY A 138 -13.07 -9.18 29.32
N ASP A 139 -13.75 -8.41 28.48
CA ASP A 139 -14.35 -8.95 27.27
C ASP A 139 -13.29 -9.26 26.20
N ALA A 140 -13.34 -10.47 25.66
CA ALA A 140 -12.46 -10.90 24.57
C ALA A 140 -12.84 -10.28 23.21
N GLN A 141 -14.10 -9.84 23.06
CA GLN A 141 -14.68 -9.26 21.84
C GLN A 141 -15.63 -8.12 22.22
N CYS A 142 -15.76 -7.11 21.36
CA CYS A 142 -16.76 -6.07 21.55
C CYS A 142 -18.18 -6.67 21.50
N GLY A 143 -19.02 -6.36 22.49
CA GLY A 143 -20.41 -6.81 22.53
C GLY A 143 -21.29 -6.30 21.38
N HIS A 144 -20.89 -5.21 20.72
CA HIS A 144 -21.67 -4.58 19.64
C HIS A 144 -21.29 -5.12 18.26
N CYS A 145 -20.01 -5.07 17.89
CA CYS A 145 -19.55 -5.43 16.54
C CYS A 145 -18.72 -6.72 16.49
N ARG A 146 -18.51 -7.39 17.63
CA ARG A 146 -17.70 -8.62 17.76
C ARG A 146 -16.21 -8.48 17.40
N SER A 147 -15.73 -7.28 17.07
CA SER A 147 -14.31 -7.03 16.82
C SER A 147 -13.45 -7.29 18.05
N VAL A 148 -12.22 -7.74 17.83
CA VAL A 148 -11.22 -7.94 18.88
C VAL A 148 -10.80 -6.57 19.46
N PRO A 149 -10.84 -6.37 20.79
CA PRO A 149 -10.40 -5.13 21.41
C PRO A 149 -8.92 -4.90 21.10
N SER A 150 -8.63 -3.74 20.52
CA SER A 150 -7.33 -3.43 19.91
C SER A 150 -6.90 -2.00 20.24
N LEU A 151 -5.61 -1.71 20.05
CA LEU A 151 -5.04 -0.37 20.10
C LEU A 151 -4.57 0.06 18.74
N LEU A 152 -4.76 1.34 18.45
CA LEU A 152 -4.18 2.04 17.30
C LEU A 152 -2.91 2.77 17.74
N ASP A 153 -1.80 2.47 17.07
CA ASP A 153 -0.49 3.10 17.30
C ASP A 153 -0.43 4.44 16.53
N VAL A 154 -0.49 5.55 17.25
CA VAL A 154 -0.58 6.90 16.67
C VAL A 154 0.73 7.28 15.98
N ALA A 155 1.87 6.89 16.55
CA ALA A 155 3.18 7.17 15.96
C ALA A 155 3.37 6.39 14.64
N ARG A 156 2.93 5.14 14.61
CA ARG A 156 2.94 4.33 13.38
C ARG A 156 1.97 4.88 12.35
N LEU A 157 0.79 5.38 12.77
CA LEU A 157 -0.13 6.07 11.88
C LEU A 157 0.53 7.30 11.27
N ALA A 158 1.08 8.22 12.07
CA ALA A 158 1.75 9.42 11.57
C ALA A 158 2.83 9.09 10.52
N ARG A 159 3.67 8.08 10.79
CA ARG A 159 4.71 7.63 9.86
C ARG A 159 4.18 6.91 8.62
N ALA A 160 3.02 6.26 8.71
CA ALA A 160 2.37 5.64 7.56
C ALA A 160 1.70 6.69 6.65
N LEU A 161 1.28 7.82 7.20
CA LEU A 161 0.76 8.96 6.43
C LEU A 161 1.88 9.67 5.67
N ASP A 162 3.10 9.68 6.20
CA ASP A 162 4.26 10.31 5.56
C ASP A 162 5.42 9.33 5.27
N PRO A 163 5.28 8.44 4.27
CA PRO A 163 6.33 7.49 3.94
C PRO A 163 7.59 8.15 3.35
N GLU A 164 7.48 9.38 2.84
CA GLU A 164 8.58 10.10 2.16
C GLU A 164 9.34 11.06 3.07
N GLY A 165 8.87 11.26 4.30
CA GLY A 165 9.48 12.20 5.25
C GLY A 165 9.18 13.67 4.94
N ALA A 166 8.08 13.95 4.25
CA ALA A 166 7.59 15.29 3.97
C ALA A 166 7.36 16.15 5.23
N THR A 167 6.92 15.52 6.32
CA THR A 167 6.62 16.17 7.58
C THR A 167 7.79 16.07 8.56
N GLU A 168 8.97 15.55 8.17
CA GLU A 168 10.14 15.42 9.06
C GLU A 168 10.51 16.74 9.79
N ASP A 169 10.29 17.90 9.15
CA ASP A 169 10.55 19.21 9.73
C ASP A 169 9.40 19.76 10.61
N HIS A 170 8.27 19.07 10.68
CA HIS A 170 7.14 19.48 11.53
C HIS A 170 7.54 19.35 13.01
N PRO A 171 7.12 20.29 13.89
CA PRO A 171 7.48 20.25 15.32
C PRO A 171 7.14 18.94 16.04
N VAL A 172 6.14 18.20 15.56
CA VAL A 172 5.80 16.87 16.10
C VAL A 172 6.93 15.84 15.92
N HIS A 173 7.88 16.10 15.02
CA HIS A 173 9.05 15.28 14.70
C HIS A 173 10.38 15.93 15.10
N ALA A 174 10.37 17.11 15.78
CA ALA A 174 11.57 17.88 16.11
C ALA A 174 12.61 17.11 16.95
N THR A 175 12.24 15.97 17.55
CA THR A 175 13.19 15.07 18.21
C THR A 175 13.62 13.96 17.25
N ALA A 176 14.90 13.93 16.90
CA ALA A 176 15.46 12.96 15.96
C ALA A 176 15.19 11.51 16.39
N THR A 177 14.47 10.75 15.56
CA THR A 177 14.18 9.33 15.80
C THR A 177 15.35 8.46 15.35
N HIS A 178 15.87 7.59 16.23
CA HIS A 178 16.76 6.51 15.81
C HIS A 178 15.93 5.27 15.41
N ARG A 179 16.46 4.36 14.58
CA ARG A 179 15.73 3.12 14.28
C ARG A 179 15.95 2.09 15.39
N GLY A 180 14.92 1.81 16.19
CA GLY A 180 14.91 0.76 17.21
C GLY A 180 13.49 0.22 17.44
N ALA A 181 13.39 -1.01 17.96
CA ALA A 181 12.12 -1.66 18.23
C ALA A 181 11.36 -0.89 19.33
N LEU A 182 10.34 -0.16 18.90
CA LEU A 182 9.47 0.72 19.69
C LEU A 182 10.22 1.92 20.31
N GLN A 183 10.13 3.06 19.63
CA GLN A 183 10.54 4.36 20.16
C GLN A 183 9.33 5.29 20.16
N CYS A 184 9.29 6.23 21.09
CA CYS A 184 8.31 7.30 21.09
C CYS A 184 8.48 8.14 19.83
N GLY A 185 7.42 8.27 19.02
CA GLY A 185 7.45 9.10 17.81
C GLY A 185 7.63 10.61 18.06
N ALA A 186 7.44 11.08 19.29
CA ALA A 186 7.58 12.48 19.66
C ALA A 186 8.96 12.85 20.24
N CYS A 187 9.55 11.99 21.08
CA CYS A 187 10.85 12.26 21.75
C CYS A 187 11.96 11.23 21.47
N GLY A 188 11.72 10.18 20.70
CA GLY A 188 12.70 9.14 20.38
C GLY A 188 13.04 8.18 21.52
N ALA A 189 12.47 8.34 22.72
CA ALA A 189 12.73 7.45 23.86
C ALA A 189 12.33 6.00 23.55
N ALA A 190 13.16 5.03 23.96
CA ALA A 190 12.85 3.61 23.82
C ALA A 190 11.61 3.23 24.65
N LEU A 191 10.74 2.41 24.07
CA LEU A 191 9.51 1.91 24.68
C LEU A 191 9.65 0.43 24.95
N ALA A 192 9.30 0.00 26.16
CA ALA A 192 9.23 -1.42 26.46
C ALA A 192 8.07 -2.08 25.67
N PRO A 193 8.24 -3.30 25.15
CA PRO A 193 7.16 -4.07 24.55
C PRO A 193 5.97 -4.19 25.51
N GLY A 194 4.77 -3.78 25.07
CA GLY A 194 3.55 -3.88 25.88
C GLY A 194 3.34 -2.75 26.90
N GLN A 195 4.23 -1.76 26.99
CA GLN A 195 4.03 -0.52 27.75
C GLN A 195 4.10 0.68 26.81
N ALA A 196 2.96 1.19 26.33
CA ALA A 196 2.99 2.35 25.42
C ALA A 196 1.61 2.97 25.21
N MET A 197 0.84 3.25 26.25
CA MET A 197 -0.28 4.20 26.07
C MET A 197 0.25 5.64 26.07
N GLN A 198 1.27 5.90 26.89
CA GLN A 198 1.97 7.18 26.98
C GLN A 198 3.47 6.96 27.08
N CYS A 199 4.26 7.88 26.55
CA CYS A 199 5.70 7.88 26.72
C CYS A 199 6.05 8.31 28.15
N ALA A 200 6.81 7.50 28.87
CA ALA A 200 7.26 7.86 30.22
C ALA A 200 8.19 9.09 30.25
N GLN A 201 8.88 9.38 29.14
CA GLN A 201 9.84 10.48 29.05
C GLN A 201 9.19 11.83 28.75
N CYS A 202 8.26 11.88 27.78
CA CYS A 202 7.67 13.14 27.31
C CYS A 202 6.14 13.21 27.48
N GLY A 203 5.50 12.16 27.98
CA GLY A 203 4.04 12.10 28.15
C GLY A 203 3.24 11.93 26.86
N ALA A 204 3.88 11.87 25.69
CA ALA A 204 3.17 11.74 24.41
C ALA A 204 2.27 10.49 24.38
N THR A 205 1.05 10.64 23.86
CA THR A 205 0.15 9.50 23.66
C THR A 205 0.68 8.66 22.50
N LEU A 206 0.93 7.38 22.76
CA LEU A 206 1.56 6.47 21.82
C LEU A 206 0.54 5.54 21.16
N ALA A 207 -0.49 5.16 21.92
CA ALA A 207 -1.57 4.33 21.44
C ALA A 207 -2.91 4.76 22.06
N VAL A 208 -3.98 4.60 21.29
CA VAL A 208 -5.35 4.91 21.70
C VAL A 208 -6.30 3.78 21.31
N SER A 209 -7.41 3.65 22.04
CA SER A 209 -8.50 2.71 21.75
C SER A 209 -9.59 3.31 20.85
N ARG A 210 -9.70 4.64 20.80
CA ARG A 210 -10.71 5.34 19.99
C ARG A 210 -10.08 5.94 18.74
N LEU A 211 -10.70 5.67 17.58
CA LEU A 211 -10.19 6.13 16.29
C LEU A 211 -10.23 7.66 16.17
N ALA A 212 -11.27 8.29 16.71
CA ALA A 212 -11.41 9.74 16.73
C ALA A 212 -10.26 10.45 17.46
N ASP A 213 -9.71 9.85 18.52
CA ASP A 213 -8.60 10.45 19.26
C ASP A 213 -7.30 10.33 18.48
N ALA A 214 -7.07 9.20 17.79
CA ALA A 214 -5.93 9.07 16.89
C ALA A 214 -6.01 10.08 15.75
N HIS A 215 -7.17 10.18 15.09
CA HIS A 215 -7.37 11.13 14.00
C HIS A 215 -7.09 12.56 14.45
N ARG A 216 -7.62 12.99 15.61
CA ARG A 216 -7.38 14.33 16.17
C ARG A 216 -5.88 14.63 16.36
N GLN A 217 -5.10 13.64 16.79
CA GLN A 217 -3.66 13.81 17.01
C GLN A 217 -2.86 13.93 15.71
N VAL A 218 -3.25 13.21 14.65
CA VAL A 218 -2.53 13.23 13.37
C VAL A 218 -3.09 14.23 12.36
N ALA A 219 -4.31 14.75 12.56
CA ALA A 219 -4.95 15.70 11.64
C ALA A 219 -4.14 17.00 11.46
N VAL A 220 -3.33 17.38 12.45
CA VAL A 220 -2.41 18.52 12.36
C VAL A 220 -1.40 18.39 11.21
N LEU A 221 -1.07 17.16 10.78
CA LEU A 221 -0.17 16.89 9.66
C LEU A 221 -0.85 17.16 8.30
N GLY A 222 -2.18 17.23 8.26
CA GLY A 222 -2.98 17.28 7.02
C GLY A 222 -2.54 18.34 6.01
N PRO A 223 -2.40 19.62 6.39
CA PRO A 223 -2.00 20.68 5.46
C PRO A 223 -0.62 20.43 4.82
N GLN A 224 0.35 19.93 5.58
CA GLN A 224 1.69 19.63 5.05
C GLN A 224 1.70 18.39 4.15
N LEU A 225 0.99 17.33 4.55
CA LEU A 225 0.81 16.14 3.73
C LEU A 225 0.17 16.49 2.39
N GLN A 226 -0.82 17.37 2.40
CA GLN A 226 -1.52 17.85 1.21
C GLN A 226 -0.60 18.67 0.31
N ALA A 227 0.13 19.64 0.88
CA ALA A 227 1.09 20.45 0.14
C ALA A 227 2.17 19.57 -0.52
N HIS A 228 2.67 18.56 0.20
CA HIS A 228 3.64 17.62 -0.33
C HIS A 228 3.09 16.76 -1.48
N ALA A 229 1.84 16.29 -1.36
CA ALA A 229 1.20 15.49 -2.40
C ALA A 229 0.98 16.28 -3.70
N GLU A 230 0.76 17.60 -3.60
CA GLU A 230 0.65 18.50 -4.75
C GLU A 230 2.00 18.89 -5.32
N LYS A 231 2.96 19.20 -4.45
CA LYS A 231 4.33 19.54 -4.80
C LYS A 231 5.29 18.90 -3.81
N PRO A 232 6.05 17.87 -4.23
CA PRO A 232 6.99 17.20 -3.33
C PRO A 232 7.97 18.19 -2.69
N ALA A 233 8.20 18.00 -1.40
CA ALA A 233 9.05 18.88 -0.60
C ALA A 233 10.51 18.86 -1.13
N PRO A 234 11.22 20.00 -1.14
CA PRO A 234 12.55 20.09 -1.76
C PRO A 234 13.56 19.08 -1.22
N HIS A 235 13.55 18.81 0.10
CA HIS A 235 14.45 17.84 0.72
C HIS A 235 14.13 16.40 0.28
N THR A 236 12.85 16.06 0.11
CA THR A 236 12.43 14.77 -0.45
C THR A 236 12.88 14.62 -1.90
N VAL A 237 12.72 15.65 -2.72
CA VAL A 237 13.19 15.65 -4.12
C VAL A 237 14.71 15.49 -4.17
N ALA A 238 15.45 16.25 -3.37
CA ALA A 238 16.90 16.15 -3.27
C ALA A 238 17.35 14.74 -2.87
N ARG A 239 16.70 14.13 -1.87
CA ARG A 239 16.96 12.76 -1.42
C ARG A 239 16.69 11.73 -2.52
N ARG A 240 15.58 11.87 -3.26
CA ARG A 240 15.26 11.03 -4.42
C ARG A 240 16.30 11.15 -5.52
N MET A 241 16.68 12.38 -5.88
CA MET A 241 17.70 12.63 -6.89
C MET A 241 19.05 12.04 -6.47
N ALA A 242 19.44 12.20 -5.20
CA ALA A 242 20.65 11.60 -4.65
C ALA A 242 20.62 10.05 -4.74
N ALA A 243 19.50 9.43 -4.35
CA ALA A 243 19.34 7.97 -4.42
C ALA A 243 19.41 7.44 -5.87
N LEU A 244 18.74 8.12 -6.81
CA LEU A 244 18.84 7.78 -8.24
C LEU A 244 20.26 7.95 -8.77
N SER A 245 20.94 9.05 -8.40
CA SER A 245 22.32 9.31 -8.83
C SER A 245 23.31 8.26 -8.32
N ALA A 246 23.08 7.73 -7.11
CA ALA A 246 23.90 6.66 -6.52
C ALA A 246 23.68 5.30 -7.20
N ASP A 247 22.50 5.04 -7.76
CA ASP A 247 22.18 3.78 -8.46
C ASP A 247 22.57 3.78 -9.94
N LEU A 248 22.73 4.96 -10.56
CA LEU A 248 23.11 5.10 -11.98
C LEU A 248 24.32 4.26 -12.42
N PRO A 249 25.44 4.17 -11.67
CA PRO A 249 26.57 3.33 -12.08
C PRO A 249 26.20 1.85 -12.20
N ARG A 250 25.43 1.33 -11.25
CA ARG A 250 24.95 -0.07 -11.25
C ARG A 250 24.02 -0.32 -12.43
N GLN A 251 23.12 0.61 -12.72
CA GLN A 251 22.22 0.51 -13.89
C GLN A 251 23.00 0.51 -15.21
N ARG A 252 24.02 1.37 -15.33
CA ARG A 252 24.91 1.39 -16.51
C ARG A 252 25.63 0.06 -16.69
N GLU A 253 26.18 -0.51 -15.62
CA GLU A 253 26.83 -1.82 -15.67
C GLU A 253 25.86 -2.93 -16.08
N TRP A 254 24.64 -2.93 -15.53
CA TRP A 254 23.60 -3.88 -15.92
C TRP A 254 23.23 -3.77 -17.40
N ILE A 255 23.07 -2.54 -17.94
CA ILE A 255 22.82 -2.31 -19.38
C ILE A 255 23.97 -2.82 -20.24
N LEU A 256 25.23 -2.58 -19.83
CA LEU A 256 26.41 -3.07 -20.56
C LEU A 256 26.46 -4.60 -20.59
N ARG A 257 26.19 -5.27 -19.45
CA ARG A 257 26.11 -6.74 -19.38
C ARG A 257 25.01 -7.29 -20.28
N MET A 258 23.80 -6.73 -20.20
CA MET A 258 22.68 -7.12 -21.06
C MET A 258 23.01 -6.97 -22.55
N ARG A 259 23.69 -5.89 -22.94
CA ARG A 259 24.14 -5.68 -24.32
C ARG A 259 25.15 -6.73 -24.77
N ALA A 260 26.13 -7.04 -23.91
CA ALA A 260 27.12 -8.08 -24.19
C ALA A 260 26.47 -9.46 -24.36
N ASP A 261 25.53 -9.82 -23.48
CA ASP A 261 24.78 -11.08 -23.58
C ASP A 261 23.93 -11.16 -24.86
N THR A 262 23.28 -10.06 -25.27
CA THR A 262 22.54 -10.02 -26.54
C THR A 262 23.45 -10.10 -27.76
N ALA A 263 24.61 -9.43 -27.74
CA ALA A 263 25.57 -9.49 -28.83
C ALA A 263 26.17 -10.89 -28.97
N GLY A 264 26.49 -11.56 -27.86
CA GLY A 264 26.95 -12.95 -27.85
C GLY A 264 25.90 -13.97 -28.32
N ARG A 265 24.61 -13.64 -28.21
CA ARG A 265 23.51 -14.47 -28.73
C ARG A 265 23.23 -14.25 -30.22
N HIS A 266 23.56 -13.09 -30.78
CA HIS A 266 23.43 -12.83 -32.22
C HIS A 266 24.69 -13.21 -33.01
N GLY A 267 25.89 -13.08 -32.41
CA GLY A 267 27.14 -13.51 -33.03
C GLY A 267 27.38 -15.03 -33.04
N GLY A 268 26.38 -15.84 -32.70
CA GLY A 268 26.48 -17.31 -32.66
C GLY A 268 25.77 -18.04 -33.80
N ASP A 269 25.05 -17.34 -34.68
CA ASP A 269 24.20 -17.96 -35.71
C ASP A 269 24.32 -17.32 -37.12
N GLU A 270 25.21 -16.34 -37.33
CA GLU A 270 25.24 -15.56 -38.58
C GLU A 270 26.47 -15.70 -39.48
N ASP A 271 27.53 -16.44 -39.10
CA ASP A 271 28.75 -16.51 -39.94
C ASP A 271 28.88 -17.74 -40.84
N ASP A 272 28.05 -18.79 -40.70
CA ASP A 272 28.10 -19.97 -41.60
C ASP A 272 26.87 -20.11 -42.53
N ASP A 273 25.75 -19.43 -42.26
CA ASP A 273 24.51 -19.60 -43.04
C ASP A 273 24.27 -18.53 -44.11
N GLU A 274 24.98 -17.40 -44.10
CA GLU A 274 24.69 -16.29 -45.01
C GLU A 274 25.04 -16.63 -46.49
N LEU A 275 26.16 -17.33 -46.72
CA LEU A 275 26.58 -17.78 -48.06
C LEU A 275 25.66 -18.86 -48.65
N LEU A 276 25.11 -19.76 -47.83
CA LEU A 276 24.18 -20.81 -48.28
C LEU A 276 22.76 -20.28 -48.48
N SER A 277 22.37 -19.22 -47.77
CA SER A 277 21.05 -18.58 -47.89
C SER A 277 20.83 -17.86 -49.23
N TRP A 278 21.90 -17.38 -49.88
CA TRP A 278 21.82 -16.74 -51.20
C TRP A 278 21.40 -17.73 -52.31
N PHE A 279 21.69 -19.02 -52.13
CA PHE A 279 21.34 -20.08 -53.08
C PHE A 279 19.97 -20.72 -52.83
N THR A 280 19.31 -20.46 -51.70
CA THR A 280 18.08 -21.17 -51.31
C THR A 280 16.81 -20.31 -51.31
N ARG A 281 16.91 -18.97 -51.40
CA ARG A 281 15.71 -18.12 -51.57
C ARG A 281 15.15 -18.18 -53.00
N ARG A 282 13.87 -18.54 -53.08
CA ARG A 282 13.14 -19.04 -54.26
C ARG A 282 12.86 -18.03 -55.39
N THR A 283 13.31 -16.79 -55.30
CA THR A 283 13.16 -15.77 -56.36
C THR A 283 14.27 -14.73 -56.26
N ASN A 284 15.46 -15.04 -56.76
CA ASN A 284 16.56 -14.08 -56.85
C ASN A 284 16.90 -13.79 -58.32
N PRO A 285 16.75 -12.54 -58.81
CA PRO A 285 17.01 -12.17 -60.22
C PRO A 285 18.44 -12.48 -60.68
N LEU A 286 19.40 -12.57 -59.74
CA LEU A 286 20.79 -12.92 -60.04
C LEU A 286 20.94 -14.34 -60.60
N ARG A 287 20.09 -15.29 -60.21
CA ARG A 287 20.08 -16.66 -60.77
C ARG A 287 19.64 -16.68 -62.22
N ALA A 288 18.65 -15.86 -62.58
CA ALA A 288 18.17 -15.73 -63.96
C ALA A 288 19.26 -15.11 -64.85
N VAL A 289 19.99 -14.11 -64.34
CA VAL A 289 21.13 -13.50 -65.06
C VAL A 289 22.26 -14.52 -65.27
N PHE A 290 22.60 -15.32 -64.26
CA PHE A 290 23.62 -16.36 -64.39
C PHE A 290 23.25 -17.45 -65.39
N ILE A 291 21.99 -17.91 -65.38
CA ILE A 291 21.50 -18.89 -66.35
C ILE A 291 21.49 -18.28 -67.77
N ALA A 292 21.08 -17.02 -67.92
CA ALA A 292 21.09 -16.34 -69.21
C ALA A 292 22.51 -16.17 -69.77
N LEU A 293 23.49 -15.83 -68.92
CA LEU A 293 24.90 -15.73 -69.31
C LEU A 293 25.49 -17.09 -69.70
N LEU A 294 25.13 -18.17 -68.99
CA LEU A 294 25.57 -19.53 -69.32
C LEU A 294 24.97 -20.02 -70.65
N LEU A 295 23.69 -19.73 -70.90
CA LEU A 295 23.03 -20.07 -72.16
C LEU A 295 23.60 -19.25 -73.33
N TRP A 296 23.88 -17.96 -73.11
CA TRP A 296 24.53 -17.10 -74.11
C TRP A 296 25.95 -17.58 -74.42
N TRP A 297 26.73 -17.94 -73.40
CA TRP A 297 28.09 -18.45 -73.57
C TRP A 297 28.12 -19.81 -74.28
N ALA A 298 27.19 -20.71 -73.95
CA ALA A 298 27.04 -22.00 -74.64
C ALA A 298 26.62 -21.82 -76.11
N TRP A 299 25.75 -20.87 -76.42
CA TRP A 299 25.36 -20.54 -77.80
C TRP A 299 26.52 -19.94 -78.60
N TRP A 300 27.31 -19.05 -77.99
CA TRP A 300 28.49 -18.44 -78.60
C TRP A 300 29.61 -19.45 -78.88
N MET A 301 29.77 -20.48 -78.04
CA MET A 301 30.75 -21.56 -78.26
C MET A 301 30.34 -22.55 -79.36
N TRP A 302 29.08 -22.53 -79.81
CA TRP A 302 28.53 -23.47 -80.80
C TRP A 302 28.02 -22.80 -82.10
N SER A 303 28.27 -21.51 -82.29
CA SER A 303 28.05 -20.76 -83.54
C SER A 303 29.37 -20.28 -84.12
#